data_AF-A0A3B8PNL8-F1
#
_entry.id   AF-A0A3B8PNL8-F1
#
_cell.length_a   1.000
_cell.length_b   1.000
_cell.length_c   1.000
_cell.angle_alpha   90.00
_cell.angle_beta   90.00
_cell.angle_gamma   90.00
#
_symmetry.space_group_name_H-M   'P 1'
#
loop_
_entity.id
_entity.type
_entity.pdbx_description
1 polymer ?
#
loop_
_entity_poly.entity_id
_entity_poly.type
_entity_poly.pdbx_seq_one_letter_code
_entity_poly.pdbx_strand_id
1 'polypeptide(L)'
;FRKLQFYDFLLAMAVMLILDLSIWTLGAETLHADGGTIDTMDDLPWLLGTRLGRLGELVFYAGIFAAVFTSLVGHALGLGMLASHCWLRINSPDISLAGTDFRKTRLYQAVASWCLISPLIWTLPGMPDFVALTLVVNALQVILLPLIAGGLWILSSRGNDIGPEFRNRWWEHVVLGLLLGLAIAGAWGAITSTYDTVSNWGSSQPTAAQTQAADTLAAHLDADLVFDSDGHVLSATIGGHPLTQSHLAQLRQLSRIEHLDMGRSQINDGDLRYLQRFTHLRTLVLPSASDSAALSQQAILRLGQHLPDCRISRSSSPTTPDTSQP
;
A
#
# COMPACT_ATOMS: atom_id res chain seq x y z
N PHE A 1 7.99 2.88 -38.95
CA PHE A 1 7.07 2.58 -37.84
C PHE A 1 7.81 2.14 -36.57
N ARG A 2 8.57 1.03 -36.59
CA ARG A 2 9.26 0.52 -35.38
C ARG A 2 10.19 1.49 -34.65
N LYS A 3 11.04 2.23 -35.36
CA LYS A 3 11.92 3.24 -34.72
C LYS A 3 11.13 4.31 -33.97
N LEU A 4 9.99 4.75 -34.53
CA LEU A 4 9.11 5.72 -33.88
C LEU A 4 8.48 5.12 -32.61
N GLN A 5 7.95 3.89 -32.70
CA GLN A 5 7.40 3.17 -31.55
C GLN A 5 8.45 2.96 -30.44
N PHE A 6 9.71 2.72 -30.79
CA PHE A 6 10.78 2.57 -29.82
C PHE A 6 11.07 3.88 -29.09
N TYR A 7 11.16 5.01 -29.81
CA TYR A 7 11.37 6.31 -29.18
C TYR A 7 10.19 6.76 -28.33
N ASP A 8 8.96 6.48 -28.78
CA ASP A 8 7.74 6.73 -28.02
C ASP A 8 7.72 5.93 -26.70
N PHE A 9 8.04 4.64 -26.76
CA PHE A 9 8.17 3.79 -25.58
C PHE A 9 9.29 4.25 -24.64
N LEU A 10 10.44 4.63 -25.19
CA LEU A 10 11.58 5.12 -24.40
C LEU A 10 11.23 6.44 -23.69
N LEU A 11 10.53 7.36 -24.37
CA LEU A 11 10.04 8.60 -23.79
C LEU A 11 9.09 8.31 -22.62
N ALA A 12 8.11 7.42 -22.83
CA ALA A 12 7.18 7.03 -21.79
C ALA A 12 7.91 6.45 -20.55
N MET A 13 8.86 5.54 -20.76
CA MET A 13 9.66 4.95 -19.68
C MET A 13 10.50 6.01 -18.94
N ALA A 14 11.14 6.93 -19.67
CA ALA A 14 11.92 7.99 -19.08
C ALA A 14 11.06 8.94 -18.22
N VAL A 15 9.87 9.31 -18.71
CA VAL A 15 8.92 10.13 -17.96
C VAL A 15 8.45 9.40 -16.69
N MET A 16 8.12 8.11 -16.78
CA MET A 16 7.74 7.34 -15.59
C MET A 16 8.87 7.28 -14.55
N LEU A 17 10.10 7.01 -14.97
CA LEU A 17 11.26 7.01 -14.07
C LEU A 17 11.47 8.38 -13.40
N ILE A 18 11.32 9.48 -14.14
CA ILE A 18 11.43 10.83 -13.57
C ILE A 18 10.33 11.06 -12.53
N LEU A 19 9.09 10.63 -12.81
CA LEU A 19 7.98 10.76 -11.86
C LEU A 19 8.22 9.93 -10.60
N ASP A 20 8.62 8.67 -10.73
CA ASP A 20 8.92 7.80 -9.60
C ASP A 20 10.04 8.37 -8.71
N LEU A 21 11.14 8.81 -9.34
CA LEU A 21 12.25 9.47 -8.63
C LEU A 21 11.81 10.79 -7.98
N SER A 22 10.91 11.54 -8.62
CA SER A 22 10.38 12.79 -8.05
C SER A 22 9.53 12.51 -6.81
N ILE A 23 8.69 11.47 -6.83
CA ILE A 23 7.89 11.05 -5.67
C ILE A 23 8.80 10.58 -4.55
N TRP A 24 9.84 9.79 -4.85
CA TRP A 24 10.82 9.35 -3.85
C TRP A 24 11.61 10.50 -3.25
N THR A 25 12.04 11.45 -4.08
CA THR A 25 12.78 12.64 -3.63
C THR A 25 11.89 13.53 -2.77
N LEU A 26 10.63 13.75 -3.17
CA LEU A 26 9.66 14.49 -2.38
C LEU A 26 9.38 13.80 -1.04
N GLY A 27 9.17 12.48 -1.05
CA GLY A 27 8.98 11.71 0.17
C GLY A 27 10.19 11.80 1.09
N ALA A 28 11.40 11.65 0.55
CA ALA A 28 12.63 11.80 1.32
C ALA A 28 12.76 13.19 1.93
N GLU A 29 12.63 14.26 1.14
CA GLU A 29 12.77 15.65 1.62
C GLU A 29 11.70 16.02 2.67
N THR A 30 10.44 15.68 2.40
CA THR A 30 9.33 16.01 3.31
C THR A 30 9.38 15.22 4.62
N LEU A 31 9.89 13.99 4.59
CA LEU A 31 10.00 13.13 5.77
C LEU A 31 11.35 13.25 6.49
N HIS A 32 12.37 13.88 5.88
CA HIS A 32 13.71 13.95 6.46
C HIS A 32 13.74 14.71 7.79
N ALA A 33 12.99 15.81 7.89
CA ALA A 33 12.95 16.64 9.08
C ALA A 33 11.98 16.13 10.16
N ASP A 34 10.84 15.57 9.74
CA ASP A 34 9.75 15.20 10.64
C ASP A 34 9.83 13.72 11.08
N GLY A 35 10.62 12.88 10.40
CA GLY A 35 10.76 11.45 10.68
C GLY A 35 9.50 10.68 10.30
N GLY A 36 9.50 9.95 9.18
CA GLY A 36 8.29 9.26 8.78
C GLY A 36 8.38 8.38 7.52
N THR A 37 7.44 7.43 7.40
CA THR A 37 7.21 6.58 6.23
C THR A 37 5.92 7.02 5.55
N ILE A 38 5.87 6.94 4.22
CA ILE A 38 4.64 7.05 3.45
C ILE A 38 4.12 5.63 3.28
N ASP A 39 2.94 5.36 3.81
CA ASP A 39 2.34 4.03 3.75
C ASP A 39 0.93 4.05 3.19
N THR A 40 0.29 5.22 3.17
CA THR A 40 -1.06 5.40 2.65
C THR A 40 -1.10 6.43 1.52
N MET A 41 -2.16 6.33 0.73
CA MET A 41 -2.44 7.29 -0.34
C MET A 41 -2.72 8.70 0.19
N ASP A 42 -3.08 8.85 1.47
CA ASP A 42 -3.41 10.13 2.09
C ASP A 42 -2.19 10.83 2.73
N ASP A 43 -1.14 10.08 3.05
CA ASP A 43 0.05 10.60 3.74
C ASP A 43 0.76 11.69 2.92
N LEU A 44 0.93 11.45 1.61
CA LEU A 44 1.57 12.39 0.68
C LEU A 44 0.76 13.68 0.44
N PRO A 45 -0.54 13.62 0.07
CA PRO A 45 -1.35 14.82 -0.09
C PRO A 45 -1.47 15.62 1.22
N TRP A 46 -1.52 14.96 2.38
CA TRP A 46 -1.50 15.64 3.67
C TRP A 46 -0.18 16.39 3.92
N LEU A 47 0.97 15.74 3.68
CA LEU A 47 2.28 16.38 3.81
C LEU A 47 2.39 17.60 2.91
N LEU A 48 1.95 17.48 1.66
CA LEU A 48 1.89 18.59 0.73
C LEU A 48 0.90 19.67 1.21
N GLY A 49 -0.24 19.28 1.78
CA GLY A 49 -1.22 20.20 2.37
C GLY A 49 -0.66 21.02 3.53
N THR A 50 0.19 20.43 4.38
CA THR A 50 0.85 21.17 5.47
C THR A 50 1.88 22.19 4.98
N ARG A 51 2.55 21.93 3.85
CA ARG A 51 3.63 22.78 3.32
C ARG A 51 3.18 23.78 2.24
N LEU A 52 2.29 23.35 1.33
CA LEU A 52 1.78 24.11 0.19
C LEU A 52 0.34 24.64 0.41
N GLY A 53 -0.29 24.27 1.53
CA GLY A 53 -1.67 24.60 1.83
C GLY A 53 -2.69 23.74 1.07
N ARG A 54 -3.97 24.04 1.29
CA ARG A 54 -5.12 23.28 0.76
C ARG A 54 -5.14 23.13 -0.77
N LEU A 55 -4.57 24.09 -1.50
CA LEU A 55 -4.50 23.99 -2.96
C LEU A 55 -3.53 22.88 -3.41
N GLY A 56 -2.40 22.71 -2.74
CA GLY A 56 -1.44 21.64 -3.05
C GLY A 56 -2.04 20.26 -2.83
N GLU A 57 -2.76 20.08 -1.72
CA GLU A 57 -3.51 18.87 -1.39
C GLU A 57 -4.56 18.51 -2.47
N LEU A 58 -5.39 19.47 -2.87
CA LEU A 58 -6.43 19.25 -3.89
C LEU A 58 -5.85 18.89 -5.26
N VAL A 59 -4.78 19.57 -5.68
CA VAL A 59 -4.10 19.27 -6.95
C VAL A 59 -3.52 17.85 -6.93
N PHE A 60 -2.96 17.42 -5.79
CA PHE A 60 -2.42 16.07 -5.65
C PHE A 60 -3.52 15.02 -5.73
N TYR A 61 -4.63 15.19 -5.01
CA TYR A 61 -5.79 14.29 -5.10
C TYR A 61 -6.37 14.23 -6.51
N ALA A 62 -6.46 15.35 -7.22
CA ALA A 62 -6.88 15.38 -8.62
C ALA A 62 -5.92 14.58 -9.52
N GLY A 63 -4.61 14.68 -9.26
CA GLY A 63 -3.58 13.90 -9.94
C GLY A 63 -3.72 12.39 -9.72
N ILE A 64 -3.89 11.95 -8.48
CA ILE A 64 -4.08 10.52 -8.19
C ILE A 64 -5.38 10.02 -8.82
N PHE A 65 -6.47 10.79 -8.72
CA PHE A 65 -7.73 10.46 -9.37
C PHE A 65 -7.55 10.26 -10.88
N ALA A 66 -6.86 11.17 -11.57
CA ALA A 66 -6.59 11.04 -12.99
C ALA A 66 -5.74 9.81 -13.32
N ALA A 67 -4.69 9.52 -12.53
CA ALA A 67 -3.82 8.35 -12.73
C ALA A 67 -4.58 7.02 -12.52
N VAL A 68 -5.39 6.92 -11.48
CA VAL A 68 -6.20 5.73 -11.19
C VAL A 68 -7.29 5.55 -12.25
N PHE A 69 -7.98 6.62 -12.63
CA PHE A 69 -9.06 6.55 -13.61
C PHE A 69 -8.54 6.17 -15.02
N THR A 70 -7.44 6.77 -15.46
CA THR A 70 -6.81 6.41 -16.76
C THR A 70 -6.36 4.95 -16.77
N SER A 71 -5.80 4.46 -15.66
CA SER A 71 -5.42 3.05 -15.51
C SER A 71 -6.63 2.13 -15.53
N LEU A 72 -7.72 2.46 -14.83
CA LEU A 72 -8.95 1.67 -14.80
C LEU A 72 -9.53 1.51 -16.22
N VAL A 73 -9.66 2.61 -16.96
CA VAL A 73 -10.15 2.60 -18.34
C VAL A 73 -9.20 1.82 -19.24
N GLY A 74 -7.89 2.04 -19.12
CA GLY A 74 -6.89 1.31 -19.89
C GLY A 74 -6.96 -0.21 -19.71
N HIS A 75 -7.07 -0.68 -18.46
CA HIS A 75 -7.20 -2.10 -18.16
C HIS A 75 -8.51 -2.68 -18.67
N ALA A 76 -9.64 -2.00 -18.48
CA ALA A 76 -10.94 -2.48 -18.93
C ALA A 76 -10.99 -2.67 -20.46
N LEU A 77 -10.50 -1.68 -21.20
CA LEU A 77 -10.46 -1.74 -22.67
C LEU A 77 -9.43 -2.74 -23.17
N GLY A 78 -8.23 -2.77 -22.57
CA GLY A 78 -7.14 -3.66 -22.93
C GLY A 78 -7.47 -5.14 -22.70
N LEU A 79 -7.96 -5.48 -21.50
CA LEU A 79 -8.37 -6.85 -21.17
C LEU A 79 -9.57 -7.29 -22.01
N GLY A 80 -10.53 -6.41 -22.26
CA GLY A 80 -11.66 -6.70 -23.15
C GLY A 80 -11.21 -7.01 -24.58
N MET A 81 -10.25 -6.25 -25.10
CA MET A 81 -9.66 -6.48 -26.43
C MET A 81 -8.93 -7.83 -26.49
N LEU A 82 -8.07 -8.11 -25.50
CA LEU A 82 -7.33 -9.38 -25.42
C LEU A 82 -8.28 -10.57 -25.34
N ALA A 83 -9.32 -10.50 -24.51
CA ALA A 83 -10.31 -11.56 -24.37
C ALA A 83 -11.05 -11.83 -25.70
N SER A 84 -11.50 -10.77 -26.38
CA SER A 84 -12.17 -10.87 -27.68
C SER A 84 -11.27 -11.49 -28.74
N HIS A 85 -10.00 -11.07 -28.80
CA HIS A 85 -9.03 -11.59 -29.77
C HIS A 85 -8.68 -13.05 -29.51
N CYS A 86 -8.47 -13.44 -28.24
CA CYS A 86 -8.24 -14.83 -27.87
C CYS A 86 -9.43 -15.71 -28.27
N TRP A 87 -10.65 -15.26 -27.99
CA TRP A 87 -11.86 -16.00 -28.33
C TRP A 87 -12.05 -16.15 -29.85
N LEU A 88 -11.84 -15.08 -30.62
CA LEU A 88 -11.88 -15.11 -32.08
C LEU A 88 -10.81 -16.04 -32.65
N ARG A 89 -9.59 -16.02 -32.10
CA ARG A 89 -8.48 -16.86 -32.54
C ARG A 89 -8.74 -18.35 -32.30
N ILE A 90 -9.40 -18.70 -31.20
CA ILE A 90 -9.75 -20.09 -30.85
C ILE A 90 -10.88 -20.60 -31.76
N ASN A 91 -11.93 -19.80 -31.95
CA ASN A 91 -13.11 -20.24 -32.71
C ASN A 91 -12.99 -20.06 -34.23
N SER A 92 -12.10 -19.19 -34.68
CA SER A 92 -11.97 -18.82 -36.09
C SER A 92 -10.51 -18.49 -36.40
N PRO A 93 -9.65 -19.50 -36.54
CA PRO A 93 -8.19 -19.32 -36.64
C PRO A 93 -7.76 -18.48 -37.86
N ASP A 94 -8.55 -18.50 -38.94
CA ASP A 94 -8.27 -17.79 -40.19
C ASP A 94 -8.84 -16.36 -40.25
N ILE A 95 -9.53 -15.89 -39.21
CA ILE A 95 -10.08 -14.53 -39.19
C ILE A 95 -8.95 -13.48 -39.11
N SER A 96 -9.03 -12.48 -39.99
CA SER A 96 -8.18 -11.30 -39.92
C SER A 96 -8.61 -10.41 -38.74
N LEU A 97 -7.87 -10.51 -37.64
CA LEU A 97 -8.06 -9.71 -36.43
C LEU A 97 -7.97 -8.19 -36.68
N ALA A 98 -7.16 -7.78 -37.66
CA ALA A 98 -6.97 -6.37 -38.02
C ALA A 98 -8.21 -5.74 -38.67
N GLY A 99 -9.06 -6.56 -39.31
CA GLY A 99 -10.30 -6.11 -39.95
C GLY A 99 -11.55 -6.26 -39.09
N THR A 100 -11.46 -6.97 -37.97
CA THR A 100 -12.61 -7.20 -37.07
C THR A 100 -12.74 -6.09 -36.04
N ASP A 101 -13.90 -5.44 -35.99
CA ASP A 101 -14.25 -4.49 -34.95
C ASP A 101 -14.60 -5.23 -33.64
N PHE A 102 -13.58 -5.50 -32.84
CA PHE A 102 -13.69 -6.22 -31.56
C PHE A 102 -14.65 -5.55 -30.57
N ARG A 103 -14.94 -4.25 -30.72
CA ARG A 103 -15.84 -3.49 -29.83
C ARG A 103 -17.29 -3.94 -29.93
N LYS A 104 -17.66 -4.55 -31.05
CA LYS A 104 -19.00 -5.11 -31.29
C LYS A 104 -19.16 -6.51 -30.68
N THR A 105 -18.08 -7.17 -30.29
CA THR A 105 -18.14 -8.51 -29.72
C THR A 105 -18.76 -8.45 -28.32
N ARG A 106 -19.76 -9.31 -28.05
CA ARG A 106 -20.41 -9.40 -26.73
C ARG A 106 -19.42 -9.67 -25.60
N LEU A 107 -18.37 -10.46 -25.88
CA LEU A 107 -17.32 -10.76 -24.91
C LEU A 107 -16.53 -9.50 -24.50
N TYR A 108 -16.18 -8.64 -25.47
CA TYR A 108 -15.53 -7.36 -25.18
C TYR A 108 -16.41 -6.50 -24.27
N GLN A 109 -17.69 -6.35 -24.61
CA GLN A 109 -18.63 -5.54 -23.83
C GLN A 109 -18.82 -6.10 -22.42
N ALA A 110 -18.90 -7.43 -22.27
CA ALA A 110 -19.03 -8.08 -20.97
C ALA A 110 -17.79 -7.84 -20.10
N VAL A 111 -16.59 -8.08 -20.63
CA VAL A 111 -15.32 -7.91 -19.89
C VAL A 111 -15.10 -6.44 -19.53
N ALA A 112 -15.29 -5.51 -20.48
CA ALA A 112 -15.12 -4.09 -20.22
C ALA A 112 -16.13 -3.57 -19.19
N SER A 113 -17.40 -3.97 -19.29
CA SER A 113 -18.43 -3.58 -18.32
C SER A 113 -18.13 -4.16 -16.93
N TRP A 114 -17.68 -5.41 -16.87
CA TRP A 114 -17.27 -6.04 -15.62
C TRP A 114 -16.12 -5.28 -14.96
N CYS A 115 -15.05 -4.99 -15.71
CA CYS A 115 -13.89 -4.25 -15.18
C CYS A 115 -14.22 -2.83 -14.73
N LEU A 116 -15.19 -2.15 -15.36
CA LEU A 116 -15.58 -0.79 -14.99
C LEU A 116 -16.58 -0.74 -13.82
N ILE A 117 -17.51 -1.69 -13.75
CA ILE A 117 -18.62 -1.67 -12.78
C ILE A 117 -18.27 -2.43 -11.51
N SER A 118 -17.56 -3.55 -11.62
CA SER A 118 -17.25 -4.41 -10.47
C SER A 118 -16.58 -3.64 -9.34
N PRO A 119 -15.49 -2.86 -9.56
CA PRO A 119 -14.86 -2.12 -8.48
C PRO A 119 -15.82 -1.19 -7.73
N LEU A 120 -16.77 -0.55 -8.42
CA LEU A 120 -17.76 0.34 -7.81
C LEU A 120 -18.71 -0.42 -6.86
N ILE A 121 -19.11 -1.64 -7.23
CA ILE A 121 -19.95 -2.49 -6.38
C ILE A 121 -19.22 -2.82 -5.08
N TRP A 122 -17.93 -3.17 -5.17
CA TRP A 122 -17.12 -3.54 -4.00
C TRP A 122 -16.74 -2.35 -3.11
N THR A 123 -16.91 -1.11 -3.57
CA THR A 123 -16.78 0.09 -2.72
C THR A 123 -18.03 0.43 -1.90
N LEU A 124 -19.14 -0.30 -2.08
CA LEU A 124 -20.37 -0.05 -1.32
C LEU A 124 -20.25 -0.54 0.13
N PRO A 125 -20.83 0.19 1.10
CA PRO A 125 -20.80 -0.20 2.51
C PRO A 125 -21.50 -1.56 2.72
N GLY A 126 -20.83 -2.49 3.41
CA GLY A 126 -21.37 -3.83 3.74
C GLY A 126 -21.01 -4.96 2.77
N MET A 127 -20.16 -4.71 1.76
CA MET A 127 -19.62 -5.75 0.87
C MET A 127 -18.48 -6.56 1.56
N PRO A 128 -18.26 -7.84 1.18
CA PRO A 128 -17.20 -8.68 1.76
C PRO A 128 -15.81 -8.03 1.67
N ASP A 129 -14.93 -8.30 2.65
CA ASP A 129 -13.62 -7.65 2.85
C ASP A 129 -12.92 -7.23 1.55
N PHE A 130 -13.08 -5.95 1.19
CA PHE A 130 -12.45 -5.30 0.03
C PHE A 130 -10.92 -5.52 0.03
N VAL A 131 -10.32 -5.58 1.23
CA VAL A 131 -8.90 -5.86 1.44
C VAL A 131 -8.53 -7.24 0.93
N ALA A 132 -9.30 -8.29 1.26
CA ALA A 132 -9.01 -9.66 0.84
C ALA A 132 -9.13 -9.83 -0.68
N LEU A 133 -10.17 -9.26 -1.29
CA LEU A 133 -10.35 -9.29 -2.75
C LEU A 133 -9.20 -8.59 -3.47
N THR A 134 -8.77 -7.44 -2.95
CA THR A 134 -7.64 -6.69 -3.51
C THR A 134 -6.34 -7.48 -3.43
N LEU A 135 -6.10 -8.17 -2.31
CA LEU A 135 -4.92 -9.03 -2.15
C LEU A 135 -4.91 -10.19 -3.16
N VAL A 136 -6.04 -10.88 -3.34
CA VAL A 136 -6.15 -11.99 -4.30
C VAL A 136 -5.95 -11.51 -5.73
N VAL A 137 -6.57 -10.37 -6.10
CA VAL A 137 -6.42 -9.80 -7.45
C VAL A 137 -4.97 -9.38 -7.71
N ASN A 138 -4.32 -8.71 -6.75
CA ASN A 138 -2.92 -8.30 -6.87
C ASN A 138 -1.99 -9.51 -6.98
N ALA A 139 -2.22 -10.56 -6.18
CA ALA A 139 -1.45 -11.78 -6.27
C ALA A 139 -1.57 -12.45 -7.65
N LEU A 140 -2.80 -12.48 -8.20
CA LEU A 140 -3.04 -13.01 -9.55
C LEU A 140 -2.28 -12.22 -10.63
N GLN A 141 -2.17 -10.89 -10.47
CA GLN A 141 -1.38 -10.06 -11.39
C GLN A 141 0.11 -10.41 -11.34
N VAL A 142 0.68 -10.63 -10.15
CA VAL A 142 2.11 -10.99 -10.01
C VAL A 142 2.39 -12.36 -10.64
N ILE A 143 1.46 -13.32 -10.51
CA ILE A 143 1.58 -14.66 -11.13
C ILE A 143 1.56 -14.58 -12.67
N LEU A 144 0.89 -13.58 -13.25
CA LEU A 144 0.86 -13.39 -14.69
C LEU A 144 2.20 -12.91 -15.26
N LEU A 145 3.03 -12.24 -14.44
CA LEU A 145 4.31 -11.67 -14.86
C LEU A 145 5.30 -12.72 -15.42
N PRO A 146 5.60 -13.86 -14.75
CA PRO A 146 6.48 -14.89 -15.32
C PRO A 146 5.89 -15.54 -16.58
N LEU A 147 4.56 -15.64 -16.70
CA LEU A 147 3.92 -16.15 -17.92
C LEU A 147 4.19 -15.21 -19.11
N ILE A 148 4.02 -13.91 -18.91
CA ILE A 148 4.31 -12.89 -19.94
C ILE A 148 5.80 -12.86 -20.25
N ALA A 149 6.67 -12.82 -19.23
CA ALA A 149 8.12 -12.78 -19.41
C ALA A 149 8.65 -14.01 -20.16
N GLY A 150 8.20 -15.21 -19.77
CA GLY A 150 8.57 -16.46 -20.42
C GLY A 150 8.02 -16.55 -21.85
N GLY A 151 6.76 -16.18 -22.06
CA GLY A 151 6.14 -16.14 -23.38
C GLY A 151 6.85 -15.19 -24.33
N LEU A 152 7.18 -13.97 -23.86
CA LEU A 152 7.90 -12.98 -24.64
C LEU A 152 9.33 -13.42 -24.94
N TRP A 153 10.01 -14.04 -23.97
CA TRP A 153 11.35 -14.59 -24.19
C TRP A 153 11.33 -15.67 -25.28
N ILE A 154 10.38 -16.62 -25.23
CA ILE A 154 10.25 -17.65 -26.28
C ILE A 154 9.99 -17.00 -27.64
N LEU A 155 9.03 -16.08 -27.72
CA LEU A 155 8.63 -15.43 -28.98
C LEU A 155 9.78 -14.60 -29.59
N SER A 156 10.53 -13.88 -28.77
CA SER A 156 11.69 -13.08 -29.20
C SER A 156 12.94 -13.91 -29.51
N SER A 157 12.98 -15.18 -29.08
CA SER A 157 14.07 -16.11 -29.37
C SER A 157 13.85 -16.90 -30.67
N ARG A 158 12.60 -17.04 -31.12
CA ARG A 158 12.25 -17.84 -32.30
C ARG A 158 12.32 -17.00 -33.57
N GLY A 159 13.32 -17.30 -34.41
CA GLY A 159 13.50 -16.64 -35.70
C GLY A 159 12.33 -16.85 -36.67
N ASN A 160 11.56 -17.92 -36.52
CA ASN A 160 10.35 -18.16 -37.32
C ASN A 160 9.21 -17.19 -36.99
N ASP A 161 9.16 -16.66 -35.77
CA ASP A 161 8.06 -15.80 -35.31
C ASP A 161 8.39 -14.31 -35.55
N ILE A 162 9.64 -13.89 -35.33
CA ILE A 162 10.06 -12.47 -35.38
C ILE A 162 10.99 -12.12 -36.56
N GLY A 163 11.52 -13.13 -37.26
CA GLY A 163 12.54 -12.98 -38.30
C GLY A 163 13.98 -13.06 -37.78
N PRO A 164 14.94 -13.55 -38.59
CA PRO A 164 16.32 -13.80 -38.14
C PRO A 164 17.09 -12.54 -37.75
N GLU A 165 16.73 -11.38 -38.27
CA GLU A 165 17.38 -10.09 -37.98
C GLU A 165 17.00 -9.49 -36.61
N PHE A 166 15.86 -9.91 -36.05
CA PHE A 166 15.31 -9.34 -34.81
C PHE A 166 15.29 -10.33 -33.65
N ARG A 167 15.98 -11.47 -33.82
CA ARG A 167 16.17 -12.43 -32.75
C ARG A 167 17.07 -11.83 -31.66
N ASN A 168 16.77 -12.18 -30.43
CA ASN A 168 17.57 -11.75 -29.29
C ASN A 168 19.05 -12.09 -29.44
N ARG A 169 19.89 -11.15 -28.99
CA ARG A 169 21.33 -11.35 -28.80
C ARG A 169 21.60 -12.19 -27.56
N TRP A 170 22.80 -12.76 -27.46
CA TRP A 170 23.18 -13.59 -26.31
C TRP A 170 23.04 -12.85 -24.97
N TRP A 171 23.38 -11.56 -24.92
CA TRP A 171 23.24 -10.75 -23.69
C TRP A 171 21.78 -10.40 -23.40
N GLU A 172 20.93 -10.25 -24.41
CA GLU A 172 19.48 -10.05 -24.24
C GLU A 172 18.84 -11.28 -23.62
N HIS A 173 19.32 -12.49 -23.96
CA HIS A 173 18.91 -13.71 -23.25
C HIS A 173 19.34 -13.73 -21.79
N VAL A 174 20.54 -13.23 -21.47
CA VAL A 174 20.99 -13.13 -20.06
C VAL A 174 20.09 -12.18 -19.28
N VAL A 175 19.78 -11.00 -19.84
CA VAL A 175 18.89 -10.02 -19.22
C VAL A 175 17.48 -10.59 -19.05
N LEU A 176 16.90 -11.20 -20.09
CA LEU A 176 15.58 -11.83 -20.01
C LEU A 176 15.54 -12.99 -19.02
N GLY A 177 16.63 -13.77 -18.93
CA GLY A 177 16.78 -14.83 -17.94
C GLY A 177 16.78 -14.32 -16.52
N LEU A 178 17.51 -13.24 -16.25
CA LEU A 178 17.51 -12.58 -14.95
C LEU A 178 16.12 -12.03 -14.62
N LEU A 179 15.47 -11.35 -15.56
CA LEU A 179 14.12 -10.81 -15.38
C LEU A 179 13.08 -11.91 -15.14
N LEU A 180 13.18 -13.04 -15.84
CA LEU A 180 12.30 -14.19 -15.61
C LEU A 180 12.55 -14.79 -14.21
N GLY A 181 13.81 -14.91 -13.79
CA GLY A 181 14.16 -15.38 -12.45
C GLY A 181 13.56 -14.48 -11.36
N LEU A 182 13.68 -13.16 -11.50
CA LEU A 182 13.05 -12.20 -10.59
C LEU A 182 11.52 -12.30 -10.60
N ALA A 183 10.90 -12.46 -11.78
CA ALA A 183 9.45 -12.61 -11.90
C ALA A 183 8.95 -13.90 -11.23
N ILE A 184 9.68 -15.01 -11.33
CA ILE A 184 9.35 -16.27 -10.65
C ILE A 184 9.49 -16.11 -9.13
N ALA A 185 10.57 -15.49 -8.65
CA ALA A 185 10.77 -15.25 -7.22
C ALA A 185 9.66 -14.35 -6.64
N GLY A 186 9.30 -13.28 -7.35
CA GLY A 186 8.19 -12.40 -6.98
C GLY A 186 6.84 -13.11 -6.97
N ALA A 187 6.55 -13.93 -7.99
CA ALA A 187 5.33 -14.73 -8.06
C ALA A 187 5.27 -15.76 -6.91
N TRP A 188 6.39 -16.40 -6.57
CA TRP A 188 6.46 -17.30 -5.43
C TRP A 188 6.12 -16.60 -4.12
N GLY A 189 6.73 -15.44 -3.85
CA GLY A 189 6.44 -14.64 -2.65
C GLY A 189 4.98 -14.17 -2.57
N ALA A 190 4.38 -13.80 -3.71
CA ALA A 190 2.97 -13.45 -3.77
C ALA A 190 2.05 -14.65 -3.47
N ILE A 191 2.38 -15.84 -4.00
CA ILE A 191 1.62 -17.07 -3.73
C ILE A 191 1.69 -17.44 -2.25
N THR A 192 2.86 -17.42 -1.63
CA THR A 192 2.99 -17.75 -0.20
C THR A 192 2.23 -16.75 0.67
N SER A 193 2.36 -15.45 0.40
CA SER A 193 1.61 -14.42 1.14
C SER A 193 0.09 -14.57 0.99
N THR A 194 -0.38 -14.92 -0.21
CA THR A 194 -1.81 -15.16 -0.45
C THR A 194 -2.29 -16.43 0.24
N TYR A 195 -1.49 -17.50 0.19
CA TYR A 195 -1.80 -18.75 0.87
C TYR A 195 -1.94 -18.53 2.37
N ASP A 196 -0.96 -17.88 3.00
CA ASP A 196 -0.99 -17.56 4.42
C ASP A 196 -2.19 -16.69 4.80
N THR A 197 -2.55 -15.73 3.95
CA THR A 197 -3.72 -14.87 4.17
C THR A 197 -5.03 -15.67 4.08
N VAL A 198 -5.17 -16.52 3.07
CA VAL A 198 -6.39 -17.31 2.83
C VAL A 198 -6.53 -18.44 3.85
N SER A 199 -5.42 -19.10 4.24
CA SER A 199 -5.46 -20.17 5.24
C SER A 199 -5.85 -19.68 6.63
N ASN A 200 -5.48 -18.43 6.95
CA ASN A 200 -5.83 -17.78 8.21
C ASN A 200 -7.12 -16.96 8.10
N TRP A 201 -7.84 -17.05 6.98
CA TRP A 201 -9.05 -16.26 6.75
C TRP A 201 -10.17 -16.70 7.69
N GLY A 202 -10.67 -15.74 8.49
CA GLY A 202 -11.68 -15.98 9.52
C GLY A 202 -11.09 -16.47 10.85
N SER A 203 -9.77 -16.60 10.97
CA SER A 203 -9.13 -16.84 12.26
C SER A 203 -9.24 -15.59 13.14
N SER A 204 -9.55 -15.78 14.42
CA SER A 204 -9.50 -14.71 15.43
C SER A 204 -8.09 -14.46 15.94
N GLN A 205 -7.08 -15.22 15.49
CA GLN A 205 -5.71 -15.14 16.00
C GLN A 205 -4.90 -13.98 15.38
N PRO A 206 -3.89 -13.46 16.08
CA PRO A 206 -3.00 -12.43 15.55
C PRO A 206 -2.15 -12.96 14.39
N THR A 207 -1.93 -12.11 13.39
CA THR A 207 -1.03 -12.42 12.26
C THR A 207 0.43 -12.47 12.72
N ALA A 208 1.30 -13.15 11.96
CA ALA A 208 2.73 -13.21 12.26
C ALA A 208 3.40 -11.81 12.35
N ALA A 209 2.92 -10.85 11.56
CA ALA A 209 3.39 -9.47 11.65
C ALA A 209 2.97 -8.80 12.97
N GLN A 210 1.78 -9.11 13.49
CA GLN A 210 1.27 -8.59 14.76
C GLN A 210 2.00 -9.18 15.96
N THR A 211 2.28 -10.50 15.94
CA THR A 211 3.06 -11.14 16.99
C THR A 211 4.50 -10.63 16.99
N GLN A 212 5.13 -10.53 15.82
CA GLN A 212 6.48 -9.96 15.70
C GLN A 212 6.53 -8.49 16.15
N ALA A 213 5.49 -7.70 15.84
CA ALA A 213 5.37 -6.33 16.31
C ALA A 213 5.30 -6.28 17.85
N ALA A 214 4.45 -7.10 18.47
CA ALA A 214 4.33 -7.20 19.91
C ALA A 214 5.67 -7.59 20.56
N ASP A 215 6.34 -8.64 20.04
CA ASP A 215 7.64 -9.09 20.53
C ASP A 215 8.71 -7.99 20.41
N THR A 216 8.73 -7.26 19.29
CA THR A 216 9.68 -6.17 19.07
C THR A 216 9.46 -5.03 20.06
N LEU A 217 8.20 -4.65 20.31
CA LEU A 217 7.84 -3.60 21.26
C LEU A 217 8.20 -4.02 22.69
N ALA A 218 7.87 -5.25 23.09
CA ALA A 218 8.23 -5.78 24.40
C ALA A 218 9.75 -5.80 24.60
N ALA A 219 10.52 -6.24 23.59
CA ALA A 219 11.97 -6.36 23.69
C ALA A 219 12.72 -5.02 23.65
N HIS A 220 12.26 -4.03 22.86
CA HIS A 220 13.01 -2.79 22.62
C HIS A 220 12.54 -1.59 23.44
N LEU A 221 11.28 -1.59 23.88
CA LEU A 221 10.67 -0.48 24.60
C LEU A 221 10.28 -0.83 26.04
N ASP A 222 10.60 -2.05 26.50
CA ASP A 222 10.13 -2.58 27.78
C ASP A 222 8.61 -2.40 27.92
N ALA A 223 7.90 -2.65 26.81
CA ALA A 223 6.48 -2.38 26.70
C ALA A 223 5.70 -3.45 27.48
N ASP A 224 4.84 -3.01 28.40
CA ASP A 224 3.92 -3.90 29.09
C ASP A 224 2.68 -4.10 28.22
N LEU A 225 2.48 -5.33 27.75
CA LEU A 225 1.45 -5.70 26.77
C LEU A 225 0.42 -6.62 27.43
N VAL A 226 -0.84 -6.21 27.39
CA VAL A 226 -1.98 -7.04 27.82
C VAL A 226 -2.66 -7.60 26.58
N PHE A 227 -2.84 -8.92 26.57
CA PHE A 227 -3.47 -9.65 25.47
C PHE A 227 -4.91 -10.03 25.80
N ASP A 228 -5.76 -10.05 24.78
CA ASP A 228 -7.10 -10.64 24.84
C ASP A 228 -7.03 -12.18 24.79
N SER A 229 -8.14 -12.84 25.08
CA SER A 229 -8.42 -14.27 24.93
C SER A 229 -8.03 -14.87 23.58
N ASP A 230 -8.12 -14.06 22.51
CA ASP A 230 -7.71 -14.43 21.15
C ASP A 230 -6.20 -14.20 20.87
N GLY A 231 -5.45 -13.63 21.82
CA GLY A 231 -4.01 -13.35 21.69
C GLY A 231 -3.66 -12.02 21.03
N HIS A 232 -4.63 -11.13 20.80
CA HIS A 232 -4.37 -9.76 20.30
C HIS A 232 -3.95 -8.83 21.42
N VAL A 233 -3.07 -7.87 21.14
CA VAL A 233 -2.73 -6.80 22.09
C VAL A 233 -3.93 -5.86 22.27
N LEU A 234 -4.49 -5.85 23.47
CA LEU A 234 -5.61 -5.00 23.88
C LEU A 234 -5.13 -3.72 24.56
N SER A 235 -4.09 -3.82 25.39
CA SER A 235 -3.46 -2.69 26.07
C SER A 235 -1.97 -2.72 25.86
N ALA A 236 -1.38 -1.56 25.58
CA ALA A 236 0.07 -1.39 25.48
C ALA A 236 0.51 -0.18 26.29
N THR A 237 1.41 -0.40 27.24
CA THR A 237 2.07 0.66 28.02
C THR A 237 3.52 0.73 27.59
N ILE A 238 3.92 1.84 26.98
CA ILE A 238 5.27 2.02 26.47
C ILE A 238 6.17 2.58 27.57
N GLY A 239 7.29 1.90 27.86
CA GLY A 239 8.31 2.35 28.79
C GLY A 239 8.95 3.67 28.36
N GLY A 240 9.65 4.34 29.28
CA GLY A 240 10.23 5.69 29.09
C GLY A 240 11.39 5.81 28.10
N HIS A 241 11.45 4.91 27.12
CA HIS A 241 12.42 4.95 26.04
C HIS A 241 11.93 5.87 24.90
N PRO A 242 12.86 6.54 24.19
CA PRO A 242 12.49 7.34 23.03
C PRO A 242 11.86 6.45 21.96
N LEU A 243 10.64 6.80 21.55
CA LEU A 243 9.97 6.14 20.45
C LEU A 243 10.68 6.52 19.15
N THR A 244 11.29 5.54 18.50
CA THR A 244 11.76 5.71 17.13
C THR A 244 10.63 5.37 16.17
N GLN A 245 10.75 5.87 14.94
CA GLN A 245 9.79 5.61 13.87
C GLN A 245 9.59 4.11 13.60
N SER A 246 10.65 3.30 13.73
CA SER A 246 10.52 1.84 13.59
C SER A 246 9.56 1.26 14.62
N HIS A 247 9.54 1.79 15.85
CA HIS A 247 8.62 1.34 16.88
C HIS A 247 7.18 1.83 16.62
N LEU A 248 7.00 3.07 16.15
CA LEU A 248 5.68 3.58 15.74
C LEU A 248 5.08 2.77 14.58
N ALA A 249 5.92 2.32 13.64
CA ALA A 249 5.50 1.44 12.55
C ALA A 249 5.04 0.05 13.06
N GLN A 250 5.68 -0.49 14.11
CA GLN A 250 5.25 -1.73 14.75
C GLN A 250 3.93 -1.54 15.52
N LEU A 251 3.76 -0.43 16.26
CA LEU A 251 2.50 -0.12 16.94
C LEU A 251 1.32 -0.12 15.98
N ARG A 252 1.50 0.38 14.75
CA ARG A 252 0.44 0.40 13.73
C ARG A 252 -0.07 -0.99 13.34
N GLN A 253 0.73 -2.05 13.50
CA GLN A 253 0.27 -3.42 13.23
C GLN A 253 -0.79 -3.87 14.25
N LEU A 254 -0.78 -3.28 15.45
CA LEU A 254 -1.65 -3.65 16.57
C LEU A 254 -3.01 -2.93 16.47
N SER A 255 -3.79 -3.27 15.46
CA SER A 255 -5.05 -2.59 15.11
C SER A 255 -6.19 -2.72 16.13
N ARG A 256 -6.10 -3.68 17.08
CA ARG A 256 -7.13 -3.95 18.09
C ARG A 256 -6.86 -3.32 19.46
N ILE A 257 -5.83 -2.49 19.61
CA ILE A 257 -5.55 -1.83 20.89
C ILE A 257 -6.73 -0.93 21.28
N GLU A 258 -7.21 -1.10 22.52
CA GLU A 258 -8.19 -0.22 23.16
C GLU A 258 -7.52 0.80 24.09
N HIS A 259 -6.40 0.44 24.70
CA HIS A 259 -5.69 1.28 25.65
C HIS A 259 -4.21 1.44 25.26
N LEU A 260 -3.80 2.67 24.97
CA LEU A 260 -2.41 2.98 24.64
C LEU A 260 -1.88 4.05 25.60
N ASP A 261 -0.90 3.67 26.42
CA ASP A 261 -0.21 4.59 27.32
C ASP A 261 1.19 4.89 26.77
N MET A 262 1.40 6.16 26.45
CA MET A 262 2.67 6.73 26.00
C MET A 262 3.09 7.91 26.88
N GLY A 263 2.62 7.98 28.13
CA GLY A 263 2.83 9.10 29.04
C GLY A 263 4.30 9.43 29.33
N ARG A 264 5.21 8.48 29.11
CA ARG A 264 6.66 8.65 29.31
C ARG A 264 7.45 8.67 28.00
N SER A 265 6.78 8.79 26.88
CA SER A 265 7.44 8.77 25.56
C SER A 265 7.79 10.17 25.07
N GLN A 266 8.70 10.23 24.10
CA GLN A 266 9.02 11.45 23.35
C GLN A 266 8.38 11.33 21.97
N ILE A 267 7.26 12.02 21.77
CA ILE A 267 6.54 12.11 20.49
C ILE A 267 6.29 13.58 20.12
N ASN A 268 6.22 13.87 18.82
CA ASN A 268 5.94 15.19 18.27
C ASN A 268 4.59 15.23 17.54
N ASP A 269 4.19 16.42 17.04
CA ASP A 269 2.95 16.61 16.28
C ASP A 269 2.85 15.74 15.03
N GLY A 270 3.97 15.45 14.37
CA GLY A 270 4.05 14.57 13.20
C GLY A 270 3.78 13.11 13.55
N ASP A 271 4.26 12.64 14.70
CA ASP A 271 4.12 11.25 15.16
C ASP A 271 2.66 10.89 15.45
N LEU A 272 1.81 11.86 15.79
CA LEU A 272 0.37 11.65 16.03
C LEU A 272 -0.36 11.08 14.80
N ARG A 273 0.18 11.24 13.58
CA ARG A 273 -0.40 10.64 12.37
C ARG A 273 -0.49 9.11 12.44
N TYR A 274 0.47 8.48 13.12
CA TYR A 274 0.49 7.03 13.30
C TYR A 274 -0.65 6.54 14.19
N LEU A 275 -1.21 7.44 15.02
CA LEU A 275 -2.28 7.11 15.96
C LEU A 275 -3.68 7.20 15.34
N GLN A 276 -3.84 7.86 14.18
CA GLN A 276 -5.15 8.11 13.56
C GLN A 276 -5.88 6.83 13.13
N ARG A 277 -5.15 5.71 12.95
CA ARG A 277 -5.70 4.45 12.45
C ARG A 277 -6.11 3.47 13.55
N PHE A 278 -5.91 3.79 14.83
CA PHE A 278 -6.41 2.96 15.93
C PHE A 278 -7.91 3.22 16.13
N THR A 279 -8.73 2.69 15.23
CA THR A 279 -10.20 2.90 15.25
C THR A 279 -10.88 2.28 16.46
N HIS A 280 -10.21 1.36 17.17
CA HIS A 280 -10.70 0.73 18.40
C HIS A 280 -10.17 1.39 19.67
N LEU A 281 -9.34 2.44 19.55
CA LEU A 281 -8.73 3.09 20.70
C LEU A 281 -9.77 3.80 21.56
N ARG A 282 -9.90 3.39 22.82
CA ARG A 282 -10.79 4.01 23.81
C ARG A 282 -10.06 4.95 24.74
N THR A 283 -8.78 4.69 24.99
CA THR A 283 -7.96 5.52 25.89
C THR A 283 -6.58 5.72 25.32
N LEU A 284 -6.17 6.99 25.25
CA LEU A 284 -4.84 7.40 24.83
C LEU A 284 -4.24 8.30 25.90
N VAL A 285 -3.12 7.89 26.49
CA VAL A 285 -2.35 8.72 27.42
C VAL A 285 -1.15 9.30 26.67
N LEU A 286 -1.16 10.61 26.47
CA LEU A 286 -0.06 11.37 25.88
C LEU A 286 0.91 11.86 26.96
N PRO A 287 2.16 12.19 26.61
CA PRO A 287 3.13 12.72 27.55
C PRO A 287 2.65 14.04 28.19
N SER A 288 3.21 14.34 29.36
CA SER A 288 2.92 15.60 30.05
C SER A 288 3.44 16.81 29.23
N ALA A 289 2.80 17.97 29.40
CA ALA A 289 3.22 19.18 28.69
C ALA A 289 4.64 19.64 29.06
N SER A 290 5.13 19.24 30.25
CA SER A 290 6.49 19.46 30.72
C SER A 290 7.53 18.59 30.00
N ASP A 291 7.14 17.39 29.57
CA ASP A 291 8.05 16.42 28.95
C ASP A 291 8.07 16.52 27.42
N SER A 292 7.05 17.16 26.83
CA SER A 292 6.82 17.19 25.37
C SER A 292 6.40 18.57 24.87
N ALA A 293 7.33 19.54 24.88
CA ALA A 293 7.10 20.87 24.30
C ALA A 293 6.75 20.85 22.79
N ALA A 294 6.93 19.69 22.13
CA ALA A 294 6.68 19.47 20.71
C ALA A 294 5.22 19.09 20.37
N LEU A 295 4.34 18.88 21.36
CA LEU A 295 2.93 18.55 21.14
C LEU A 295 2.02 19.78 21.25
N SER A 296 1.51 20.26 20.11
CA SER A 296 0.58 21.38 20.06
C SER A 296 -0.84 20.96 20.40
N GLN A 297 -1.60 21.89 21.00
CA GLN A 297 -3.02 21.69 21.26
C GLN A 297 -3.83 21.46 19.97
N GLN A 298 -3.39 22.06 18.85
CA GLN A 298 -4.04 21.90 17.55
C GLN A 298 -3.88 20.48 17.00
N ALA A 299 -2.71 19.87 17.16
CA ALA A 299 -2.48 18.51 16.70
C ALA A 299 -3.30 17.50 17.50
N ILE A 300 -3.44 17.70 18.82
CA ILE A 300 -4.30 16.88 19.67
C ILE A 300 -5.78 17.02 19.27
N LEU A 301 -6.24 18.24 18.97
CA LEU A 301 -7.61 18.46 18.49
C LEU A 301 -7.87 17.77 17.16
N ARG A 302 -6.92 17.81 16.21
CA ARG A 302 -7.01 17.06 14.95
C ARG A 302 -7.06 15.56 15.20
N LEU A 303 -6.22 15.04 16.09
CA LEU A 303 -6.25 13.63 16.46
C LEU A 303 -7.61 13.23 17.04
N GLY A 304 -8.19 14.06 17.91
CA GLY A 304 -9.53 13.86 18.46
C GLY A 304 -10.65 13.87 17.40
N GLN A 305 -10.47 14.58 16.27
CA GLN A 305 -11.42 14.50 15.15
C GLN A 305 -11.36 13.14 14.43
N HIS A 306 -10.19 12.51 14.37
CA HIS A 306 -10.00 11.19 13.78
C HIS A 306 -10.35 10.03 14.74
N LEU A 307 -10.31 10.28 16.05
CA LEU A 307 -10.62 9.32 17.10
C LEU A 307 -11.77 9.83 18.00
N PRO A 308 -13.01 9.92 17.48
CA PRO A 308 -14.12 10.54 18.20
C PRO A 308 -14.53 9.80 19.48
N ASP A 309 -14.36 8.47 19.50
CA ASP A 309 -14.70 7.60 20.64
C ASP A 309 -13.54 7.41 21.63
N CYS A 310 -12.40 8.05 21.37
CA CYS A 310 -11.20 7.92 22.20
C CYS A 310 -11.11 9.03 23.25
N ARG A 311 -10.90 8.63 24.51
CA ARG A 311 -10.56 9.57 25.58
C ARG A 311 -9.05 9.84 25.58
N ILE A 312 -8.68 11.02 25.11
CA ILE A 312 -7.29 11.51 25.14
C ILE A 312 -7.02 12.22 26.47
N SER A 313 -6.03 11.75 27.23
CA SER A 313 -5.54 12.36 28.46
C SER A 313 -4.03 12.63 28.37
N ARG A 314 -3.51 13.49 29.25
CA ARG A 314 -2.06 13.65 29.44
C ARG A 314 -1.64 12.97 30.74
N SER A 315 -0.43 12.42 30.79
CA SER A 315 0.10 11.84 32.02
C SER A 315 0.25 12.93 33.10
N SER A 316 -0.25 12.65 34.30
CA SER A 316 0.06 13.49 35.47
C SER A 316 1.53 13.30 35.84
N SER A 317 2.29 14.39 36.00
CA SER A 317 3.62 14.32 36.59
C SER A 317 3.56 13.56 37.92
N PRO A 318 4.55 12.75 38.30
CA PRO A 318 4.59 12.19 39.65
C PRO A 318 4.68 13.35 40.64
N THR A 319 3.55 13.66 41.29
CA THR A 319 3.50 14.64 42.36
C THR A 319 4.44 14.13 43.46
N THR A 320 5.49 14.88 43.75
CA THR A 320 6.27 14.75 44.98
C THR A 320 5.29 14.63 46.16
N PRO A 321 5.45 13.65 47.07
CA PRO A 321 4.55 13.53 48.20
C PRO A 321 4.63 14.80 49.04
N ASP A 322 3.50 15.49 49.12
CA ASP A 322 3.29 16.73 49.85
C ASP A 322 3.57 16.48 51.34
N THR A 323 4.77 16.83 51.77
CA THR A 323 5.17 16.82 53.18
C THR A 323 4.77 18.15 53.78
N SER A 324 3.47 18.35 53.96
CA SER A 324 2.95 19.40 54.84
C SER A 324 1.67 18.95 55.52
N GLN A 325 1.82 18.25 56.64
CA GLN A 325 0.88 18.36 57.75
C GLN A 325 1.46 19.37 58.75
N PRO A 326 0.68 20.33 59.26
CA PRO A 326 0.95 20.92 60.57
C PRO A 326 0.61 19.95 61.71
#